data_AF-A0A151UE02-F1
#
_entry.id   AF-A0A151UE02-F1
#
_cell.length_a   1.000
_cell.length_b   1.000
_cell.length_c   1.000
_cell.angle_alpha   90.00
_cell.angle_beta   90.00
_cell.angle_gamma   90.00
#
_symmetry.space_group_name_H-M   'P 1'
#
loop_
_entity.id
_entity.type
_entity.pdbx_description
1 polymer ?
#
loop_
_entity_poly.entity_id
_entity_poly.type
_entity_poly.pdbx_seq_one_letter_code
_entity_poly.pdbx_strand_id
1 'polypeptide(L)' 'FHRLFWTFKLCCDAFDYCKPLIQVDGTHLYGKYRGTLLIATTQDGNNNVLPLAFAVLEGET' A
#
# COMPACT_ATOMS: atom_id res chain seq x y z
N PHE A 1 -15.17 4.78 11.24
CA PHE A 1 -13.77 4.41 11.61
C PHE A 1 -12.83 5.56 11.20
N HIS A 2 -11.70 5.84 11.86
CA HIS A 2 -10.75 6.84 11.35
C HIS A 2 -9.84 6.19 10.30
N ARG A 3 -9.80 6.78 9.09
CA ARG A 3 -8.92 6.32 8.01
C ARG A 3 -7.47 6.47 8.44
N LEU A 4 -6.65 5.45 8.23
CA LEU A 4 -5.23 5.46 8.56
C LEU A 4 -4.42 5.27 7.27
N PHE A 5 -3.39 6.08 7.09
CA PHE A 5 -2.43 5.96 6.00
C PHE A 5 -1.02 6.07 6.57
N TRP A 6 -0.09 5.25 6.09
CA TRP A 6 1.31 5.35 6.46
C TRP A 6 2.24 4.83 5.37
N THR A 7 3.48 5.32 5.42
CA THR A 7 4.60 4.91 4.58
C THR A 7 5.87 4.94 5.41
N PHE A 8 6.90 4.22 4.96
CA PHE A 8 8.22 4.25 5.57
C PHE A 8 9.15 5.14 4.75
N LYS A 9 9.95 5.97 5.44
CA LYS A 9 10.96 6.85 4.83
C LYS A 9 11.86 6.11 3.82
N LEU A 10 12.29 4.90 4.16
CA LEU A 10 13.08 4.01 3.30
C LEU A 10 12.36 3.67 1.98
N CYS A 11 11.04 3.48 2.01
CA CYS A 11 10.27 3.18 0.80
C CYS A 11 10.16 4.40 -0.11
N CYS A 12 10.02 5.61 0.47
CA CYS A 12 10.04 6.86 -0.29
C CYS A 12 11.40 7.06 -0.95
N ASP A 13 12.50 6.88 -0.21
CA ASP A 13 13.85 7.06 -0.72
C ASP A 13 14.21 6.00 -1.78
N ALA A 14 13.73 4.76 -1.63
CA ALA A 14 13.96 3.68 -2.58
C ALA A 14 13.15 3.84 -3.88
N PHE A 15 12.07 4.61 -3.88
CA PHE A 15 11.21 4.80 -5.06
C PHE A 15 11.97 5.46 -6.22
N ASP A 16 12.92 6.35 -5.92
CA ASP A 16 13.77 7.00 -6.92
C ASP A 16 14.61 6.00 -7.76
N TYR A 17 14.79 4.77 -7.24
CA TYR A 17 15.52 3.69 -7.90
C TYR A 17 14.60 2.59 -8.45
N CYS A 18 13.28 2.76 -8.34
CA CYS A 18 12.30 1.82 -8.83
C CYS A 18 11.81 2.20 -10.24
N LYS A 19 11.08 1.29 -10.89
CA LYS A 19 10.37 1.62 -12.13
C LYS A 19 9.30 2.67 -11.83
N PRO A 20 8.97 3.57 -12.77
CA PRO A 20 7.89 4.54 -12.64
C PRO A 20 6.51 3.86 -12.78
N LEU A 21 6.26 2.85 -11.96
CA LEU A 21 5.05 2.04 -11.92
C LEU A 21 4.63 1.90 -10.46
N ILE A 22 3.37 2.21 -10.19
CA ILE A 22 2.74 1.96 -8.90
C ILE A 22 1.54 1.05 -9.14
N GLN A 23 1.51 -0.07 -8.42
CA GLN A 23 0.38 -0.98 -8.38
C GLN A 23 -0.34 -0.76 -7.05
N VAL A 24 -1.67 -0.71 -7.08
CA VAL A 24 -2.48 -0.62 -5.86
C VAL A 24 -3.39 -1.82 -5.83
N ASP A 25 -3.33 -2.56 -4.72
CA ASP A 25 -4.22 -3.68 -4.45
C ASP A 25 -4.95 -3.47 -3.13
N GLY A 26 -6.14 -4.05 -3.02
CA GLY A 26 -7.03 -3.89 -1.88
C GLY A 26 -7.62 -5.22 -1.45
N THR A 27 -7.57 -5.49 -0.14
CA THR A 27 -8.22 -6.68 0.44
C THR A 27 -9.21 -6.30 1.53
N HIS A 28 -10.33 -7.00 1.56
CA HIS A 28 -11.39 -6.80 2.55
C HIS A 28 -10.95 -7.39 3.89
N LEU A 29 -11.09 -6.59 4.95
CA LEU A 29 -10.88 -7.00 6.33
C LEU A 29 -12.19 -7.53 6.92
N TYR A 30 -12.11 -8.73 7.50
CA TYR A 30 -13.25 -9.44 8.10
C TYR A 30 -13.15 -9.48 9.64
N GLY A 31 -14.26 -9.82 10.30
CA GLY A 31 -14.33 -9.98 11.76
C GLY A 31 -14.63 -8.66 12.49
N LYS A 32 -13.88 -8.38 13.57
CA LYS A 32 -14.10 -7.21 14.44
C LYS A 32 -13.83 -5.88 13.72
N TYR A 33 -12.86 -5.87 12.81
CA TYR A 33 -12.44 -4.69 12.07
C TYR A 33 -12.91 -4.84 10.64
N ARG A 34 -14.11 -4.33 10.36
CA ARG A 34 -14.65 -4.24 9.00
C ARG A 34 -13.97 -3.07 8.29
N GLY A 35 -13.44 -3.31 7.10
CA GLY A 35 -12.66 -2.30 6.36
C GLY A 35 -12.00 -2.85 5.11
N THR A 36 -11.23 -2.01 4.44
CA THR A 36 -10.40 -2.40 3.29
C THR A 36 -8.96 -2.00 3.59
N LEU A 37 -8.04 -2.96 3.52
CA LEU A 37 -6.61 -2.70 3.54
C LEU A 37 -6.15 -2.47 2.11
N LEU A 38 -5.67 -1.27 1.80
CA LEU A 38 -4.99 -0.96 0.55
C LEU A 38 -3.48 -1.02 0.74
N ILE A 39 -2.79 -1.54 -0.28
CA ILE A 39 -1.34 -1.58 -0.37
C ILE A 39 -0.93 -1.01 -1.72
N ALA A 40 -0.10 0.03 -1.70
CA ALA A 40 0.58 0.52 -2.88
C ALA A 40 1.97 -0.13 -2.96
N THR A 41 2.32 -0.71 -4.09
CA THR A 41 3.61 -1.33 -4.36
C THR A 41 4.23 -0.76 -5.63
N THR A 42 5.55 -0.87 -5.76
CA THR A 42 6.30 -0.63 -6.99
C THR A 42 7.18 -1.83 -7.29
N GLN A 43 7.92 -1.79 -8.40
CA GLN A 43 8.88 -2.80 -8.76
C GLN A 43 10.24 -2.16 -9.03
N ASP A 44 11.31 -2.80 -8.55
CA ASP A 44 12.66 -2.40 -8.92
C ASP A 44 13.00 -2.81 -10.37
N GLY A 45 14.22 -2.49 -10.82
CA GLY A 45 14.74 -2.89 -12.13
C GLY A 45 14.73 -4.41 -12.38
N ASN A 46 14.76 -5.21 -11.31
CA ASN A 46 14.77 -6.68 -11.31
C ASN A 46 13.38 -7.31 -11.10
N ASN A 47 12.31 -6.51 -11.13
CA ASN A 47 10.93 -6.95 -10.90
C ASN A 47 10.65 -7.42 -9.46
N ASN A 48 11.50 -7.11 -8.49
CA ASN A 48 11.18 -7.32 -7.08
C ASN A 48 10.14 -6.31 -6.64
N VAL A 49 9.14 -6.77 -5.90
CA VAL A 49 8.05 -5.92 -5.41
C VAL A 49 8.50 -5.20 -4.14
N LEU A 50 8.37 -3.88 -4.13
CA LEU A 50 8.61 -3.02 -2.97
C LEU A 50 7.29 -2.39 -2.50
N PRO A 51 6.84 -2.61 -1.25
CA PRO A 51 5.68 -1.91 -0.71
C PRO A 51 6.03 -0.44 -0.44
N LEU A 52 5.24 0.48 -0.99
CA LEU A 52 5.40 1.93 -0.84
C LEU A 52 4.57 2.49 0.30
N ALA A 53 3.29 2.12 0.38
CA ALA A 53 2.38 2.67 1.37
C ALA A 53 1.23 1.73 1.68
N PHE A 54 0.60 1.96 2.83
CA PHE A 54 -0.52 1.19 3.34
C PHE A 54 -1.65 2.14 3.75
N ALA A 55 -2.88 1.71 3.54
CA ALA A 55 -4.05 2.42 4.06
C ALA A 55 -5.08 1.46 4.62
N VAL A 56 -5.69 1.82 5.74
CA VAL A 56 -6.90 1.16 6.24
C VAL A 56 -8.05 2.13 6.05
N LEU A 57 -8.99 1.72 5.22
CA LEU A 57 -10.22 2.44 4.92
C LEU A 57 -11.41 1.73 5.55
N GLU A 58 -12.46 2.49 5.85
CA GLU A 58 -13.77 1.91 6.12
C GLU A 58 -14.28 1.29 4.82
N GLY A 59 -14.82 0.07 4.91
CA GLY A 59 -15.26 -0.67 3.73
C GLY A 59 -16.34 0.10 2.98
N GLU A 60 -16.36 -0.02 1.65
CA GLU A 60 -17.42 0.55 0.84
C GLU A 60 -18.74 -0.13 1.22
N THR A 61 -19.69 0.66 1.75
CA THR A 61 -21.08 0.26 1.97
C THR A 61 -21.84 0.22 0.66
#